data_AF-S4RG74-F1
#
_entry.id   AF-S4RG74-F1
#
_cell.length_a   1.000
_cell.length_b   1.000
_cell.length_c   1.000
_cell.angle_alpha   90.00
_cell.angle_beta   90.00
_cell.angle_gamma   90.00
#
_symmetry.space_group_name_H-M   'P 1'
#
loop_
_entity.id
_entity.type
_entity.pdbx_description
1 polymer ?
#
loop_
_entity_poly.entity_id
_entity_poly.type
_entity_poly.pdbx_seq_one_letter_code
_entity_poly.pdbx_strand_id
1 'polypeptide(L)' 'FTAAFRRAAQGPREKFSFPQTEAQEVGWNNAPLIDTDRTDRRLNFPRQGSEITTYMEAAWRLKEQTQNL' A
#
# COMPACT_ATOMS: atom_id res chain seq x y z
N PHE A 1 25.17 -20.00 -3.02
CA PHE A 1 24.46 -18.83 -3.58
C PHE A 1 22.95 -18.81 -3.30
N THR A 2 22.20 -19.88 -3.54
CA THR A 2 20.74 -19.92 -3.28
C THR A 2 20.31 -19.62 -1.84
N ALA A 3 21.10 -20.05 -0.85
CA ALA A 3 20.85 -19.73 0.57
C ALA A 3 20.89 -18.24 0.88
N ALA A 4 21.77 -17.47 0.21
CA ALA A 4 21.88 -16.03 0.40
C ALA A 4 20.63 -15.31 -0.13
N PHE A 5 20.10 -15.74 -1.28
CA PHE A 5 18.85 -15.22 -1.83
C PHE A 5 17.65 -15.55 -0.94
N ARG A 6 17.55 -16.79 -0.46
CA ARG A 6 16.50 -17.20 0.48
C ARG A 6 16.53 -16.38 1.75
N ARG A 7 17.72 -16.18 2.32
CA ARG A 7 17.90 -15.31 3.48
C ARG A 7 17.56 -13.87 3.13
N ALA A 8 17.98 -13.33 2.00
CA ALA A 8 17.67 -11.95 1.60
C ALA A 8 16.15 -11.71 1.52
N ALA A 9 15.39 -12.67 0.99
CA ALA A 9 13.94 -12.59 0.85
C ALA A 9 13.15 -12.61 2.18
N GLN A 10 13.75 -13.10 3.27
CA GLN A 10 13.10 -13.12 4.58
C GLN A 10 12.89 -11.70 5.13
N GLY A 11 11.77 -11.50 5.83
CA GLY A 11 11.48 -10.22 6.49
C GLY A 11 12.39 -9.94 7.70
N PRO A 12 12.46 -8.70 8.20
CA PRO A 12 13.26 -8.35 9.38
C PRO A 12 12.93 -9.19 10.62
N ARG A 13 11.65 -9.43 10.92
CA ARG A 13 11.20 -10.24 12.06
C ARG A 13 11.57 -11.72 11.97
N GLU A 14 11.80 -12.23 10.77
CA GLU A 14 12.23 -13.62 10.55
C GLU A 14 13.73 -13.79 10.77
N LYS A 15 14.50 -12.69 10.69
CA LYS A 15 15.96 -12.68 10.79
C LYS A 15 16.46 -12.26 12.16
N PHE A 16 15.76 -11.35 12.81
CA PHE A 16 16.23 -10.67 14.01
C PHE A 16 15.15 -10.72 15.09
N SER A 17 15.55 -10.85 16.35
CA SER A 17 14.65 -10.86 17.50
C SER A 17 14.15 -9.46 17.89
N PHE A 18 14.87 -8.41 17.50
CA PHE A 18 14.55 -7.01 17.76
C PHE A 18 14.91 -6.15 16.53
N PRO A 19 14.26 -4.97 16.35
CA PRO A 19 14.57 -4.07 15.24
C PRO A 19 16.02 -3.58 15.33
N GLN A 20 16.69 -3.49 14.17
CA GLN A 20 18.09 -3.06 14.06
C GLN A 20 18.21 -1.59 13.64
N THR A 21 17.14 -1.00 13.14
CA THR A 21 17.10 0.39 12.66
C THR A 21 15.76 1.03 13.00
N GLU A 22 15.73 2.36 13.12
CA GLU A 22 14.52 3.16 13.36
C GLU A 22 13.38 2.83 12.38
N ALA A 23 13.72 2.64 11.09
CA ALA A 23 12.73 2.28 10.08
C ALA A 23 12.10 0.90 10.35
N GLN A 24 12.86 -0.04 10.91
CA GLN A 24 12.31 -1.34 11.31
C GLN A 24 11.42 -1.21 12.54
N GLU A 25 11.69 -0.29 13.47
CA GLU A 25 10.85 -0.08 14.65
C GLU A 25 9.42 0.30 14.27
N VAL A 26 9.27 1.26 13.34
CA VAL A 26 7.97 1.71 12.85
C VAL A 26 7.16 0.55 12.24
N GLY A 27 7.82 -0.29 11.45
CA GLY A 27 7.19 -1.44 10.78
C GLY A 27 7.20 -2.72 11.60
N TRP A 28 7.73 -2.72 12.83
CA TRP A 28 8.03 -3.97 13.54
C TRP A 28 6.73 -4.71 13.84
N ASN A 29 5.76 -4.07 14.48
CA ASN A 29 4.46 -4.64 14.79
C ASN A 29 3.41 -4.18 13.78
N ASN A 30 3.44 -4.76 12.58
CA ASN A 30 2.53 -4.41 11.48
C ASN A 30 1.20 -5.19 11.48
N ALA A 31 1.05 -6.19 12.34
CA ALA A 31 -0.20 -6.93 12.49
C ALA A 31 -1.25 -6.01 13.14
N PRO A 32 -2.45 -5.87 12.56
CA PRO A 32 -3.50 -5.06 13.14
C PRO A 32 -3.93 -5.65 14.48
N LEU A 33 -4.29 -4.78 15.44
CA LEU A 33 -4.74 -5.19 16.78
C LEU A 33 -6.14 -5.82 16.77
N ILE A 34 -6.92 -5.57 15.73
CA ILE A 34 -8.27 -6.09 15.51
C ILE A 34 -8.29 -6.68 14.10
N ASP A 35 -9.00 -7.77 13.91
CA ASP A 35 -9.19 -8.36 12.58
C ASP A 35 -9.85 -7.33 11.64
N THR A 36 -9.13 -6.97 10.59
CA THR A 36 -9.63 -6.05 9.58
C THR A 36 -10.52 -6.81 8.59
N ASP A 37 -11.81 -6.94 8.92
CA ASP A 37 -12.81 -7.40 7.95
C ASP A 37 -13.08 -6.28 6.94
N ARG A 38 -12.53 -6.37 5.73
CA ARG A 38 -12.77 -5.40 4.65
C ARG A 38 -14.14 -5.53 3.99
N THR A 39 -14.88 -6.59 4.29
CA THR A 39 -16.24 -6.81 3.78
C THR A 39 -17.30 -6.11 4.64
N ASP A 40 -16.97 -5.75 5.88
CA ASP A 40 -17.85 -4.98 6.74
C ASP A 40 -18.05 -3.56 6.18
N ARG A 41 -19.21 -3.34 5.57
CA ARG A 41 -19.62 -2.05 4.98
C ARG A 41 -19.90 -0.97 6.03
N ARG A 42 -19.92 -1.29 7.33
CA ARG A 42 -20.10 -0.32 8.42
C ARG A 42 -18.80 0.38 8.79
N LEU A 43 -17.66 -0.28 8.53
CA LEU A 43 -16.32 0.23 8.86
C LEU A 43 -15.51 0.55 7.60
N ASN A 44 -15.80 -0.10 6.47
CA ASN A 44 -15.07 0.09 5.23
C ASN A 44 -15.89 0.89 4.21
N PHE A 45 -15.51 2.17 4.04
CA PHE A 45 -16.08 3.06 3.04
C PHE A 45 -15.00 3.54 2.05
N PRO A 46 -14.41 2.62 1.25
CA PRO A 46 -13.44 3.02 0.24
C PRO A 46 -14.12 3.92 -0.79
N ARG A 47 -13.46 5.02 -1.15
CA ARG A 47 -13.89 5.82 -2.30
C ARG A 47 -13.70 4.98 -3.55
N GLN A 48 -14.76 4.84 -4.34
CA GLN A 48 -14.72 4.15 -5.63
C GLN A 48 -14.95 5.15 -6.74
N GLY A 49 -14.20 5.00 -7.84
CA GLY A 49 -14.45 5.75 -9.05
C GLY A 49 -15.77 5.26 -9.67
N SER A 50 -16.65 6.19 -10.02
CA SER A 50 -17.76 5.94 -10.93
C SER A 50 -17.32 6.23 -12.36
N GLU A 51 -18.09 5.73 -13.33
CA GLU A 51 -17.89 6.03 -14.76
C GLU A 51 -17.79 7.54 -15.02
N ILE A 52 -18.60 8.33 -14.32
CA ILE A 52 -18.59 9.80 -14.39
C ILE A 52 -17.24 10.34 -13.92
N THR A 53 -16.74 9.90 -12.77
CA THR A 53 -15.44 10.37 -12.25
C THR A 53 -14.29 9.97 -13.17
N THR A 54 -14.33 8.77 -13.74
CA THR A 54 -13.32 8.31 -14.70
C THR A 54 -13.36 9.09 -16.00
N TYR A 55 -14.56 9.37 -16.53
CA TYR A 55 -14.73 10.20 -17.71
C TYR A 55 -14.19 11.62 -17.49
N MET A 56 -14.56 12.24 -16.36
CA MET A 56 -14.11 13.60 -16.04
C MET A 56 -12.59 13.68 -15.84
N GLU A 57 -11.97 12.66 -15.22
CA GLU A 57 -10.51 12.56 -15.17
C GLU A 57 -9.86 12.53 -16.56
N ALA A 58 -10.39 11.72 -17.47
CA ALA A 58 -9.87 11.63 -18.84
C ALA A 58 -10.05 12.97 -19.59
N ALA A 59 -11.23 13.60 -19.46
CA ALA A 59 -11.51 14.90 -20.06
C ALA A 59 -10.58 16.00 -19.53
N TRP A 60 -10.27 16.01 -18.23
CA TRP A 60 -9.32 16.95 -17.64
C TRP A 60 -7.89 16.73 -18.12
N ARG A 61 -7.41 15.47 -18.16
CA ARG A 61 -6.07 15.17 -18.69
C ARG A 61 -5.89 15.66 -20.13
N LEU A 62 -6.92 15.46 -20.97
CA LEU A 62 -6.89 15.95 -22.35
C LEU A 62 -6.83 17.48 -22.41
N LYS A 63 -7.65 18.16 -21.59
CA LYS A 63 -7.65 19.63 -21.52
C LYS A 63 -6.28 20.19 -21.14
N GLU A 64 -5.63 19.62 -20.13
CA GLU A 64 -4.30 20.05 -19.68
C GLU A 64 -3.24 19.86 -20.77
N GLN A 65 -3.29 18.76 -21.51
CA GLN A 65 -2.39 18.52 -22.65
C GLN A 65 -2.59 19.55 -23.76
N THR A 66 -3.83 19.94 -24.04
CA THR A 66 -4.14 20.94 -25.08
C THR A 66 -3.80 22.37 -24.67
N GLN A 67 -3.81 22.71 -23.37
CA GLN A 67 -3.51 24.06 -22.88
C GLN A 67 -2.03 24.32 -22.62
N ASN A 68 -1.23 23.26 -22.40
CA ASN A 68 0.22 23.36 -22.22
C ASN A 68 1.00 23.28 -23.54
N LEU A 69 0.32 23.47 -24.68
CA LEU A 69 0.87 23.55 -26.03
C LEU A 69 0.89 25.01 -26.49
#